data_AF-A0A522CAX8-F1
#
_entry.id   AF-A0A522CAX8-F1
#
_cell.length_a   1.000
_cell.length_b   1.000
_cell.length_c   1.000
_cell.angle_alpha   90.00
_cell.angle_beta   90.00
_cell.angle_gamma   90.00
#
_symmetry.space_group_name_H-M   'P 1'
#
loop_
_entity.id
_entity.type
_entity.pdbx_description
1 polymer ?
#
loop_
_entity_poly.entity_id
_entity_poly.type
_entity_poly.pdbx_seq_one_letter_code
_entity_poly.pdbx_strand_id
1 'polypeptide(L)'
;MTKKNHQDIFNKFAGKEVNVVEWQDYPVGGPRPHEKVTYRTLDYEDPVILAFEKAAADEGLILRLWLPNTEGALMFREDRDTYLVGYVDKAEDGKWRIAPKFRVQ
;
A
#
# COMPACT_ATOMS: atom_id res chain seq x y z
N MET A 1 17.55 -5.27 23.64
CA MET A 1 16.86 -5.54 22.36
C MET A 1 17.47 -4.65 21.31
N THR A 2 18.24 -5.23 20.40
CA THR A 2 18.78 -4.51 19.24
C THR A 2 17.59 -4.00 18.45
N LYS A 3 17.39 -2.68 18.36
CA LYS A 3 16.45 -2.11 17.38
C LYS A 3 16.98 -2.53 16.00
N LYS A 4 16.53 -3.68 15.48
CA LYS A 4 16.66 -3.97 14.06
C LYS A 4 16.08 -2.76 13.36
N ASN A 5 16.88 -2.10 12.54
CA ASN A 5 16.42 -0.92 11.83
C ASN A 5 15.45 -1.43 10.75
N HIS A 6 14.16 -1.47 11.07
CA HIS A 6 13.11 -1.90 10.15
C HIS A 6 13.19 -1.13 8.82
N GLN A 7 13.69 0.11 8.87
CA GLN A 7 13.99 0.90 7.68
C GLN A 7 14.93 0.16 6.71
N ASP A 8 16.01 -0.45 7.19
CA ASP A 8 16.97 -1.16 6.34
C ASP A 8 16.38 -2.44 5.73
N ILE A 9 15.47 -3.10 6.47
CA ILE A 9 14.77 -4.31 6.00
C ILE A 9 13.81 -3.98 4.85
N PHE A 10 13.08 -2.87 4.98
CA PHE A 10 12.00 -2.51 4.06
C PHE A 10 12.44 -1.56 2.94
N ASN A 11 13.57 -0.85 3.08
CA ASN A 11 14.17 -0.04 2.02
C ASN A 11 14.44 -0.82 0.73
N LYS A 12 14.64 -2.15 0.78
CA LYS A 12 14.81 -2.99 -0.41
C LYS A 12 13.58 -3.01 -1.34
N PHE A 13 12.41 -2.67 -0.81
CA PHE A 13 11.17 -2.57 -1.58
C PHE A 13 10.96 -1.16 -2.17
N ALA A 14 11.64 -0.13 -1.65
CA ALA A 14 11.50 1.22 -2.16
C ALA A 14 11.86 1.30 -3.65
N GLY A 15 11.01 1.99 -4.43
CA GLY A 15 11.16 2.13 -5.87
C GLY A 15 10.76 0.89 -6.69
N LYS A 16 10.38 -0.23 -6.06
CA LYS A 16 9.83 -1.38 -6.79
C LYS A 16 8.45 -1.02 -7.33
N GLU A 17 8.25 -1.36 -8.60
CA GLU A 17 6.98 -1.20 -9.30
C GLU A 17 5.97 -2.21 -8.76
N VAL A 18 4.73 -1.76 -8.61
CA VAL A 18 3.60 -2.59 -8.20
C VAL A 18 2.41 -2.33 -9.11
N ASN A 19 1.60 -3.35 -9.31
CA ASN A 19 0.36 -3.23 -10.05
C ASN A 19 -0.73 -2.58 -9.17
N VAL A 20 -1.35 -1.54 -9.71
CA VAL A 20 -2.52 -0.89 -9.14
C VAL A 20 -3.66 -1.03 -10.16
N VAL A 21 -4.76 -1.60 -9.72
CA VAL A 21 -5.99 -1.70 -10.51
C VAL A 21 -6.78 -0.41 -10.28
N GLU A 22 -6.98 0.36 -11.35
CA GLU A 22 -7.79 1.58 -11.35
C GLU A 22 -9.13 1.30 -12.01
N TRP A 23 -10.24 1.70 -11.39
CA TRP A 23 -11.58 1.67 -12.02
C TRP A 23 -12.30 2.99 -11.78
N GLN A 24 -13.20 3.33 -12.71
CA GLN A 24 -14.01 4.54 -12.64
C GLN A 24 -15.45 4.16 -12.31
N ASP A 25 -16.05 4.87 -11.36
CA ASP A 25 -17.48 4.73 -11.09
C ASP A 25 -18.13 6.11 -10.95
N TYR A 26 -19.45 6.15 -11.15
CA TYR A 26 -20.29 7.28 -10.81
C TYR A 26 -20.92 7.00 -9.45
N PRO A 27 -20.64 7.79 -8.40
CA PRO A 27 -21.20 7.53 -7.08
C PRO A 27 -22.72 7.59 -7.14
N VAL A 28 -23.38 6.46 -6.87
CA VAL A 28 -24.84 6.37 -6.87
C VAL A 28 -25.35 6.98 -5.56
N GLY A 29 -26.07 8.11 -5.64
CA GLY A 29 -26.76 8.72 -4.49
C GLY A 29 -26.13 9.98 -3.89
N GLY A 30 -25.07 10.55 -4.48
CA GLY A 30 -24.55 11.87 -4.10
C GLY A 30 -25.25 13.02 -4.84
N PRO A 31 -25.20 14.28 -4.33
CA PRO A 31 -25.80 15.45 -4.98
C PRO A 31 -25.17 15.84 -6.33
N ARG A 32 -24.12 15.13 -6.77
CA ARG A 32 -23.41 15.36 -8.03
C ARG A 32 -23.20 14.06 -8.82
N PRO A 33 -24.24 13.51 -9.46
CA PRO A 33 -24.15 12.29 -10.28
C PRO A 33 -23.29 12.42 -11.56
N HIS A 34 -22.49 13.49 -11.69
CA HIS A 34 -21.72 13.81 -12.89
C HIS A 34 -20.20 13.78 -12.70
N GLU A 35 -19.71 13.65 -11.46
CA GLU A 35 -18.27 13.57 -11.20
C GLU A 35 -17.83 12.10 -11.19
N LYS A 36 -17.01 11.70 -12.17
CA LYS A 36 -16.37 10.38 -12.19
C LYS A 36 -15.39 10.27 -11.02
N VAL A 37 -15.57 9.26 -10.18
CA VAL A 37 -14.61 8.94 -9.11
C VAL A 37 -13.68 7.84 -9.63
N THR A 38 -12.37 8.02 -9.44
CA THR A 38 -11.39 6.96 -9.72
C THR A 38 -11.06 6.23 -8.44
N TYR A 39 -11.45 4.97 -8.37
CA TYR A 39 -11.08 4.05 -7.32
C TYR A 39 -9.79 3.35 -7.71
N ARG A 40 -8.98 3.02 -6.70
CA ARG A 40 -7.72 2.31 -6.89
C ARG A 40 -7.57 1.26 -5.81
N THR A 41 -7.13 0.08 -6.21
CA THR A 41 -6.70 -0.97 -5.30
C THR A 41 -5.36 -1.50 -5.75
N LEU A 42 -4.58 -2.02 -4.80
CA LEU A 42 -3.40 -2.80 -5.14
C LEU A 42 -3.84 -4.17 -5.69
N ASP A 43 -3.10 -4.67 -6.67
CA ASP A 43 -3.24 -6.05 -7.10
C ASP A 43 -2.68 -6.98 -6.02
N TYR A 44 -3.55 -7.79 -5.41
CA TYR A 44 -3.18 -8.68 -4.32
C TYR A 44 -2.27 -9.83 -4.75
N GLU A 45 -2.22 -10.13 -6.05
CA GLU A 45 -1.37 -11.17 -6.61
C GLU A 45 -0.02 -10.63 -7.10
N ASP A 46 0.25 -9.33 -6.89
CA ASP A 46 1.51 -8.71 -7.26
C ASP A 46 2.68 -9.33 -6.46
N PRO A 47 3.72 -9.84 -7.15
CA PRO A 47 4.82 -10.55 -6.49
C PRO A 47 5.65 -9.66 -5.56
N VAL A 48 5.72 -8.35 -5.79
CA VAL A 48 6.40 -7.41 -4.91
C VAL A 48 5.59 -7.21 -3.63
N ILE A 49 4.26 -7.11 -3.75
CA ILE A 49 3.37 -6.96 -2.59
C ILE A 49 3.40 -8.20 -1.72
N LEU A 50 3.29 -9.40 -2.31
CA LEU A 50 3.40 -10.67 -1.58
C LEU A 50 4.77 -10.82 -0.89
N ALA A 51 5.86 -10.44 -1.56
CA ALA A 51 7.20 -10.47 -0.96
C ALA A 51 7.34 -9.46 0.19
N PHE A 52 6.69 -8.30 0.09
CA PHE A 52 6.70 -7.27 1.13
C PHE A 52 5.86 -7.71 2.34
N GLU A 53 4.68 -8.27 2.10
CA GLU A 53 3.82 -8.84 3.14
C GLU A 53 4.56 -9.93 3.91
N LYS A 54 5.20 -10.86 3.18
CA LYS A 54 6.02 -11.91 3.80
C LYS A 54 7.14 -11.34 4.65
N ALA A 55 7.86 -10.32 4.16
CA ALA A 55 8.94 -9.70 4.92
C ALA A 55 8.45 -9.00 6.20
N ALA A 56 7.27 -8.38 6.17
CA ALA A 56 6.64 -7.81 7.36
C ALA A 56 6.23 -8.92 8.35
N ALA A 57 5.62 -9.99 7.83
CA ALA A 57 5.20 -11.14 8.63
C ALA A 57 6.37 -11.87 9.30
N ASP A 58 7.51 -12.00 8.61
CA ASP A 58 8.76 -12.58 9.15
C ASP A 58 9.32 -11.77 10.33
N GLU A 59 9.03 -10.46 10.40
CA GLU A 59 9.36 -9.58 11.53
C GLU A 59 8.20 -9.42 12.54
N GLY A 60 7.14 -10.22 12.40
CA GLY A 60 5.97 -10.20 13.31
C GLY A 60 4.98 -9.06 13.05
N LEU A 61 5.13 -8.30 11.98
CA LEU A 61 4.31 -7.13 11.65
C LEU A 61 3.20 -7.47 10.64
N ILE A 62 2.14 -6.66 10.63
CA ILE A 62 1.15 -6.63 9.53
C ILE A 62 1.53 -5.55 8.54
N LEU A 63 1.61 -5.88 7.25
CA LEU A 63 1.78 -4.87 6.22
C LEU A 63 0.46 -4.13 5.96
N ARG A 64 0.51 -2.80 6.00
CA ARG A 64 -0.56 -1.91 5.54
C ARG A 64 -0.01 -0.98 4.47
N LEU A 65 -0.53 -1.08 3.25
CA LEU A 65 -0.11 -0.22 2.14
C LEU A 65 -1.14 0.87 1.87
N TRP A 66 -0.66 2.11 1.82
CA TRP A 66 -1.46 3.29 1.47
C TRP A 66 -1.22 3.71 0.03
N LEU A 67 -2.31 3.95 -0.69
CA LEU A 67 -2.31 4.63 -1.98
C LEU A 67 -2.77 6.09 -1.79
N PRO A 68 -2.22 7.06 -2.53
CA PRO A 68 -2.70 8.43 -2.53
C PRO A 68 -4.11 8.49 -3.11
N ASN A 69 -4.96 9.31 -2.49
CA ASN A 69 -6.34 9.58 -2.91
C ASN A 69 -7.24 8.33 -2.97
N THR A 70 -6.95 7.32 -2.15
CA THR A 70 -7.89 6.22 -1.86
C THR A 70 -8.42 6.37 -0.44
N GLU A 71 -9.73 6.23 -0.25
CA GLU A 71 -10.33 6.18 1.10
C GLU A 71 -10.00 4.86 1.83
N GLY A 72 -9.54 3.85 1.10
CA GLY A 72 -9.12 2.55 1.65
C GLY A 72 -7.60 2.39 1.65
N ALA A 73 -7.06 1.99 2.80
CA ALA A 73 -5.75 1.36 2.90
C ALA A 73 -5.93 -0.16 2.83
N LEU A 74 -5.03 -0.88 2.15
CA LEU A 74 -5.03 -2.34 2.21
C LEU A 74 -4.63 -2.78 3.62
N MET A 75 -5.47 -3.55 4.31
CA MET A 75 -5.15 -4.19 5.59
C MET A 75 -5.13 -5.70 5.41
N PHE A 76 -3.99 -6.32 5.71
CA PHE A 76 -3.85 -7.77 5.71
C PHE A 76 -3.95 -8.28 7.16
N ARG A 77 -5.16 -8.68 7.58
CA ARG A 77 -5.55 -9.21 8.91
C ARG A 77 -5.81 -8.15 9.99
N GLU A 78 -6.81 -8.46 10.83
CA GLU A 78 -7.32 -7.59 11.90
C GLU A 78 -6.80 -7.97 13.31
N ASP A 79 -5.98 -9.03 13.45
CA ASP A 79 -5.66 -9.63 14.77
C ASP A 79 -4.34 -9.19 15.43
N ARG A 80 -3.59 -8.24 14.85
CA ARG A 80 -2.33 -7.75 15.45
C ARG A 80 -2.38 -6.26 15.76
N ASP A 81 -1.73 -5.92 16.88
CA ASP A 81 -1.64 -4.55 17.40
C ASP A 81 -0.49 -3.73 16.78
N THR A 82 0.36 -4.33 15.93
CA THR A 82 1.53 -3.65 15.36
C THR A 82 1.60 -3.78 13.84
N TYR A 83 1.65 -2.63 13.18
CA TYR A 83 1.58 -2.49 11.74
C TYR A 83 2.87 -1.90 11.18
N LEU A 84 3.27 -2.40 10.01
CA LEU A 84 4.18 -1.70 9.11
C LEU A 84 3.34 -0.96 8.07
N VAL A 85 3.32 0.36 8.18
CA VAL A 85 2.69 1.24 7.21
C VAL A 85 3.68 1.56 6.11
N GLY A 86 3.41 1.08 4.91
CA GLY A 86 4.08 1.45 3.67
C GLY A 86 3.19 2.33 2.81
N TYR A 87 3.80 3.03 1.87
CA TYR A 87 3.11 3.93 0.96
C TYR A 87 3.49 3.59 -0.48
N VAL A 88 2.57 3.81 -1.41
CA VAL A 88 2.77 3.57 -2.83
C VAL A 88 2.44 4.87 -3.55
N ASP A 89 3.40 5.46 -4.24
CA ASP A 89 3.23 6.73 -4.96
C ASP A 89 3.29 6.49 -6.48
N LYS A 90 2.56 7.29 -7.25
CA LYS A 90 2.64 7.29 -8.73
C LYS A 90 3.80 8.15 -9.16
N ALA A 91 4.76 7.58 -9.88
CA ALA A 91 5.92 8.29 -10.39
C ALA A 91 5.60 9.06 -11.68
N GLU A 92 6.54 9.91 -12.12
CA GLU A 92 6.38 10.78 -13.30
C GLU A 92 6.17 10.00 -14.61
N ASP A 93 6.69 8.77 -14.69
CA ASP A 93 6.48 7.87 -15.83
C ASP A 93 5.12 7.14 -15.81
N GLY A 94 4.26 7.47 -14.85
CA GLY A 94 2.93 6.91 -14.69
C GLY A 94 2.88 5.56 -13.97
N LYS A 95 4.02 4.97 -13.60
CA LYS A 95 4.08 3.69 -12.88
C LYS A 95 3.94 3.88 -11.38
N TRP A 96 3.30 2.92 -10.71
CA TRP A 96 3.13 2.91 -9.26
C TRP A 96 4.30 2.22 -8.59
N ARG A 97 4.86 2.84 -7.55
CA ARG A 97 6.04 2.31 -6.85
C ARG A 97 5.92 2.44 -5.34
N ILE A 98 6.49 1.49 -4.62
CA ILE A 98 6.65 1.61 -3.16
C ILE A 98 7.51 2.83 -2.84
N ALA A 99 7.00 3.75 -2.03
CA ALA A 99 7.71 4.94 -1.61
C ALA A 99 8.79 4.61 -0.56
N PRO A 100 9.90 5.37 -0.50
CA PRO A 100 10.99 5.16 0.47
C PRO A 100 10.63 5.67 1.88
N LYS A 101 9.39 5.50 2.31
CA LYS A 101 8.86 5.97 3.60
C LYS A 101 8.06 4.84 4.25
N PHE A 102 8.42 4.50 5.47
CA PHE A 102 7.79 3.44 6.24
C PHE A 102 7.60 3.90 7.68
N ARG A 103 6.55 3.41 8.33
CA ARG A 103 6.31 3.67 9.74
C ARG A 103 5.85 2.40 10.42
N VAL A 104 6.46 2.06 11.55
CA VAL A 104 5.87 1.08 12.45
C VAL A 104 4.91 1.80 13.39
N GLN A 105 3.68 1.30 13.50
CA GLN A 105 2.61 1.86 14.33
C GLN A 105 2.04 0.80 15.25
#